data_AF-A0AAE8T169-F1
#
_entry.id   AF-A0AAE8T169-F1
#
_cell.length_a   1.000
_cell.length_b   1.000
_cell.length_c   1.000
_cell.angle_alpha   90.00
_cell.angle_beta   90.00
_cell.angle_gamma   90.00
#
_symmetry.space_group_name_H-M   'P 1'
#
loop_
_entity.id
_entity.type
_entity.pdbx_description
1 polymer ?
#
loop_
_entity_poly.entity_id
_entity_poly.type
_entity_poly.pdbx_seq_one_letter_code
_entity_poly.pdbx_strand_id
1 'polypeptide(L)'
;MDAEEVLFALKEGEVTSYRFYLLAPGDPSTLAKPHTAIQLLLGASSPNLSPEEATSPVDEAGALQTWETLLNSLHLRPGAV
;
A
#
# COMPACT_ATOMS: atom_id res chain seq x y z
N MET A 1 -16.42 0.32 1.83
CA MET A 1 -15.64 -0.54 2.74
C MET A 1 -15.31 0.34 3.93
N ASP A 2 -15.58 -0.11 5.15
CA ASP A 2 -15.13 0.64 6.33
C ASP A 2 -13.69 0.18 6.60
N ALA A 3 -12.74 1.03 6.22
CA ALA A 3 -11.32 0.71 6.20
C ALA A 3 -10.52 1.82 6.86
N GLU A 4 -9.50 1.44 7.61
CA GLU A 4 -8.53 2.35 8.19
C GLU A 4 -7.27 2.34 7.32
N GLU A 5 -6.73 3.53 7.04
CA GLU A 5 -5.53 3.71 6.25
C GLU A 5 -4.44 4.46 7.02
N VAL A 6 -3.20 4.00 6.89
CA VAL A 6 -2.03 4.66 7.46
C VAL A 6 -0.91 4.75 6.44
N LEU A 7 -0.36 5.95 6.31
CA LEU A 7 0.64 6.30 5.31
C LEU A 7 1.88 6.87 6.00
N PHE A 8 3.05 6.41 5.59
CA PHE A 8 4.34 6.90 6.09
C PHE A 8 5.26 7.27 4.93
N ALA A 9 5.81 8.48 4.99
CA ALA A 9 7.00 8.86 4.25
C ALA A 9 8.21 8.72 5.18
N LEU A 10 9.16 7.87 4.79
CA LEU A 10 10.33 7.53 5.59
C LEU A 10 11.59 7.96 4.86
N LYS A 11 12.54 8.54 5.61
CA LYS A 11 13.86 8.87 5.11
C LYS A 11 14.92 8.26 6.02
N GLU A 12 15.71 7.34 5.47
CA GLU A 12 16.79 6.63 6.16
C GLU A 12 18.11 6.96 5.45
N GLY A 13 18.84 7.95 5.97
CA GLY A 13 19.99 8.51 5.26
C GLY A 13 19.57 9.10 3.91
N GLU A 14 20.10 8.54 2.82
CA GLU A 14 19.80 8.94 1.44
C GLU A 14 18.62 8.16 0.83
N VAL A 15 18.11 7.13 1.52
CA VAL A 15 17.00 6.32 1.04
C VAL A 15 15.67 6.96 1.43
N THR A 16 14.83 7.24 0.45
CA THR A 16 13.43 7.67 0.65
C THR A 16 12.51 6.50 0.37
N SER A 17 11.59 6.18 1.28
CA SER A 17 10.59 5.13 1.08
C SER A 17 9.20 5.55 1.53
N TYR A 18 8.20 4.96 0.92
CA TYR A 18 6.79 5.17 1.26
C TYR A 18 6.14 3.85 1.67
N ARG A 19 5.38 3.88 2.76
CA ARG A 19 4.69 2.71 3.31
C ARG A 19 3.21 3.03 3.42
N PHE A 20 2.38 2.23 2.77
CA PHE A 20 0.93 2.36 2.82
C PHE A 20 0.34 1.09 3.40
N TYR A 21 -0.62 1.25 4.29
CA TYR A 21 -1.34 0.17 4.93
C TYR A 21 -2.83 0.48 4.89
N LEU A 22 -3.62 -0.51 4.50
CA LEU A 22 -5.07 -0.49 4.65
C LEU A 22 -5.50 -1.74 5.39
N LEU A 23 -6.37 -1.56 6.38
CA LEU A 23 -7.06 -2.65 7.05
C LEU A 23 -8.57 -2.39 7.02
N ALA A 24 -9.32 -3.33 6.45
CA ALA A 24 -10.73 -3.46 6.74
C ALA A 24 -10.98 -4.75 7.51
N PRO A 25 -11.65 -4.68 8.67
CA PRO A 25 -11.92 -5.86 9.50
C PRO A 25 -12.86 -6.86 8.79
N GLY A 26 -13.63 -6.42 7.80
CA GLY A 26 -14.63 -7.22 7.13
C GLY A 26 -15.89 -7.44 7.96
N ASP A 27 -16.78 -8.30 7.48
CA ASP A 27 -18.01 -8.70 8.14
C ASP A 27 -18.14 -10.22 8.06
N PRO A 28 -18.02 -10.96 9.18
CA PRO A 28 -18.04 -12.42 9.16
C PRO A 28 -19.40 -13.01 8.75
N SER A 29 -20.46 -12.19 8.66
CA SER A 29 -21.79 -12.65 8.23
C SER A 29 -21.94 -12.79 6.72
N THR A 30 -20.97 -12.34 5.91
CA THR A 30 -21.03 -12.39 4.45
C THR A 30 -19.66 -12.56 3.80
N LEU A 31 -19.58 -13.35 2.73
CA LEU A 31 -18.35 -13.51 1.96
C LEU A 31 -18.07 -12.28 1.06
N ALA A 32 -19.06 -11.41 0.85
CA ALA A 32 -18.92 -10.18 0.08
C ALA A 32 -18.17 -9.07 0.83
N LYS A 33 -17.84 -9.25 2.11
CA LYS A 33 -17.04 -8.27 2.89
C LYS A 33 -15.92 -8.98 3.65
N PRO A 34 -14.93 -9.55 2.95
CA PRO A 34 -13.85 -10.25 3.61
C PRO A 34 -13.00 -9.28 4.45
N HIS A 35 -12.39 -9.82 5.50
CA HIS A 35 -11.26 -9.15 6.13
C HIS A 35 -10.18 -8.91 5.06
N THR A 36 -9.75 -7.66 4.91
CA THR A 36 -8.84 -7.25 3.85
C THR A 36 -7.71 -6.43 4.44
N ALA A 37 -6.47 -6.88 4.22
CA ALA A 37 -5.27 -6.14 4.57
C ALA A 37 -4.42 -5.95 3.31
N ILE A 38 -4.06 -4.71 3.01
CA ILE A 38 -3.26 -4.34 1.85
C ILE A 38 -2.05 -3.56 2.33
N GLN A 39 -0.89 -3.89 1.78
CA GLN A 39 0.35 -3.18 2.02
C GLN A 39 1.01 -2.83 0.69
N LEU A 40 1.41 -1.58 0.53
CA LEU A 40 2.27 -1.13 -0.57
C LEU A 40 3.55 -0.54 0.01
N LEU A 41 4.68 -1.02 -0.52
CA LEU A 41 6.02 -0.65 -0.10
C LEU A 41 6.80 -0.14 -1.30
N LEU A 42 7.18 1.14 -1.27
CA LEU A 42 7.97 1.77 -2.33
C LEU A 42 9.31 2.19 -1.75
N GLY A 43 10.40 1.57 -2.24
CA GLY A 43 11.73 1.73 -1.68
C GLY A 43 11.94 0.95 -0.37
N ALA A 44 13.18 0.55 -0.09
CA ALA A 44 13.60 -0.07 1.17
C ALA A 44 15.12 -0.10 1.25
N SER A 45 15.67 0.28 2.39
CA SER A 45 17.09 0.12 2.70
C SER A 45 17.48 -1.35 2.56
N SER A 46 18.55 -1.61 1.81
CA SER A 46 19.09 -2.96 1.57
C SER A 46 20.62 -2.89 1.55
N PRO A 47 21.33 -3.83 2.20
CA PRO A 47 22.79 -3.85 2.17
C PRO A 47 23.36 -4.18 0.79
N ASN A 48 22.52 -4.69 -0.12
CA ASN A 48 22.93 -5.15 -1.46
C ASN A 48 22.64 -4.11 -2.56
N LEU A 49 22.04 -2.97 -2.23
CA LEU A 49 21.66 -1.93 -3.19
C LEU A 49 22.35 -0.62 -2.84
N SER A 50 22.69 0.17 -3.85
CA SER A 50 23.05 1.57 -3.64
C SER A 50 21.82 2.38 -3.13
N PRO A 51 22.03 3.54 -2.48
CA PRO A 51 20.90 4.36 -2.00
C PRO A 51 19.95 4.80 -3.11
N GLU A 52 20.46 5.03 -4.32
CA GLU A 52 19.65 5.37 -5.50
C GLU A 52 18.72 4.22 -5.90
N GLU A 53 19.24 2.98 -5.92
CA GLU A 53 18.45 1.78 -6.24
C GLU A 53 17.49 1.37 -5.12
N ALA A 54 17.82 1.70 -3.88
CA ALA A 54 17.01 1.39 -2.70
C ALA A 54 15.86 2.40 -2.48
N THR A 55 15.99 3.61 -3.03
CA THR A 55 14.99 4.68 -2.95
C THR A 55 13.73 4.34 -3.75
N SER A 56 12.59 4.87 -3.30
CA SER A 56 11.33 4.81 -4.05
C SER A 56 11.53 5.32 -5.48
N PRO A 57 11.03 4.60 -6.50
CA PRO A 57 11.18 5.02 -7.89
C PRO A 57 10.31 6.25 -8.25
N VAL A 58 9.44 6.67 -7.33
CA VAL A 58 8.54 7.80 -7.45
C VAL A 58 8.67 8.70 -6.23
N ASP A 59 8.34 9.98 -6.40
CA ASP A 59 8.20 10.92 -5.29
C ASP A 59 6.90 10.69 -4.50
N GLU A 60 6.63 11.55 -3.52
CA GLU A 60 5.48 11.41 -2.63
C GLU A 60 4.14 11.48 -3.38
N ALA A 61 4.03 12.39 -4.35
CA ALA A 61 2.82 12.55 -5.15
C ALA A 61 2.59 11.31 -6.03
N GLY A 62 3.64 10.78 -6.66
CA GLY A 62 3.58 9.55 -7.44
C GLY A 62 3.31 8.31 -6.56
N ALA A 63 3.83 8.27 -5.34
CA ALA A 63 3.56 7.20 -4.37
C ALA A 63 2.08 7.19 -3.97
N LEU A 64 1.51 8.36 -3.63
CA LEU A 64 0.08 8.52 -3.36
C LEU A 64 -0.77 8.11 -4.57
N GLN A 65 -0.42 8.58 -5.77
CA GLN A 65 -1.15 8.20 -6.98
C GLN A 65 -1.10 6.69 -7.24
N THR A 66 0.04 6.05 -6.99
CA THR A 66 0.20 4.59 -7.13
C THR A 66 -0.70 3.85 -6.14
N TRP A 67 -0.72 4.30 -4.89
CA TRP A 67 -1.59 3.75 -3.85
C TRP A 67 -3.07 3.84 -4.23
N GLU A 68 -3.53 5.03 -4.62
CA GLU A 68 -4.91 5.26 -5.04
C GLU A 68 -5.28 4.41 -6.27
N THR A 69 -4.37 4.30 -7.25
CA THR A 69 -4.60 3.49 -8.44
C THR A 69 -4.77 2.01 -8.07
N LEU A 70 -3.94 1.51 -7.16
CA LEU A 70 -4.06 0.14 -6.65
C LEU A 70 -5.42 -0.06 -5.97
N LEU A 71 -5.77 0.78 -4.99
CA LEU A 71 -7.02 0.62 -4.24
C LEU A 71 -8.26 0.72 -5.13
N ASN A 72 -8.29 1.69 -6.04
CA ASN A 72 -9.41 1.88 -6.96
C ASN A 72 -9.56 0.74 -7.99
N SER A 73 -8.52 -0.08 -8.19
CA SER A 73 -8.62 -1.28 -9.03
C SER A 73 -9.26 -2.48 -8.31
N LEU A 74 -9.28 -2.47 -6.97
CA LEU A 74 -9.79 -3.58 -6.18
C LEU A 74 -11.30 -3.53 -6.08
N HIS A 75 -11.93 -4.60 -6.53
CA HIS A 75 -13.36 -4.79 -6.46
C HIS A 75 -13.66 -6.27 -6.26
N LEU A 76 -14.82 -6.55 -5.67
CA LEU A 76 -15.30 -7.92 -5.59
C LEU A 76 -15.47 -8.49 -7.00
N ARG A 77 -15.06 -9.74 -7.18
CA ARG A 77 -15.37 -10.45 -8.42
C ARG A 77 -16.89 -10.45 -8.61
N PRO A 78 -17.39 -10.16 -9.83
CA PRO A 78 -18.81 -10.28 -10.13
C PRO A 78 -19.36 -11.65 -9.71
N GLY A 79 -20.45 -11.67 -8.95
CA GLY A 79 -21.08 -12.89 -8.44
C GLY A 79 -20.50 -13.45 -7.13
N ALA A 80 -19.56 -12.75 -6.47
CA ALA A 80 -19.19 -13.08 -5.10
C ALA A 80 -20.39 -12.88 -4.16
N VAL A 81 -20.79 -13.93 -3.44
CA VAL A 81 -21.87 -13.98 -2.44
C VAL A 81 -21.36 -14.57 -1.15
#